data_AF-A0A9C9THR2-F1
#
_entry.id   AF-A0A9C9THR2-F1
#
_cell.length_a   1.000
_cell.length_b   1.000
_cell.length_c   1.000
_cell.angle_alpha   90.00
_cell.angle_beta   90.00
_cell.angle_gamma   90.00
#
_symmetry.space_group_name_H-M   'P 1'
#
loop_
_entity.id
_entity.type
_entity.pdbx_description
1 polymer ?
#
loop_
_entity_poly.entity_id
_entity_poly.type
_entity_poly.pdbx_seq_one_letter_code
_entity_poly.pdbx_strand_id
1 'polypeptide(L)' 'MVRMENVRAILARNIKAARKRLNLSQEELAARAEIDRTYVSGIERQVRNPTITVVAKFAEALETTTADLLTDWPG' A
#
# COMPACT_ATOMS: atom_id res chain seq x y z
N MET A 1 -9.86 17.58 -8.09
CA MET A 1 -8.95 18.06 -7.03
C MET A 1 -8.84 16.99 -5.96
N VAL A 2 -7.72 16.27 -5.89
CA VAL A 2 -7.50 15.26 -4.85
C VAL A 2 -7.25 16.00 -3.53
N ARG A 3 -8.14 15.86 -2.53
CA ARG A 3 -7.90 16.39 -1.18
C ARG A 3 -6.84 15.54 -0.48
N MET A 4 -5.95 16.10 0.33
CA MET A 4 -4.85 15.37 0.99
C MET A 4 -5.31 14.19 1.86
N GLU A 5 -6.49 14.30 2.48
CA GLU A 5 -7.16 13.23 3.24
C GLU A 5 -7.52 12.02 2.35
N ASN A 6 -7.64 12.23 1.04
CA ASN A 6 -7.96 11.22 0.04
C ASN A 6 -6.72 10.37 -0.33
N VAL A 7 -5.50 10.95 -0.36
CA VAL A 7 -4.30 10.22 -0.83
C VAL A 7 -3.92 9.04 0.07
N ARG A 8 -3.95 9.22 1.41
CA ARG A 8 -3.71 8.09 2.33
C ARG A 8 -4.78 7.02 2.22
N ALA A 9 -6.02 7.42 1.93
CA ALA A 9 -7.13 6.49 1.75
C ALA A 9 -7.01 5.70 0.43
N ILE A 10 -6.64 6.35 -0.67
CA ILE A 10 -6.31 5.72 -1.95
C ILE A 10 -5.20 4.70 -1.74
N LEU A 11 -4.08 5.12 -1.13
CA LEU A 11 -2.94 4.25 -0.90
C LEU A 11 -3.31 3.01 -0.05
N ALA A 12 -4.01 3.23 1.07
CA ALA A 12 -4.45 2.15 1.94
C ALA A 12 -5.38 1.16 1.22
N ARG A 13 -6.32 1.68 0.44
CA ARG A 13 -7.26 0.89 -0.37
C ARG A 13 -6.52 0.04 -1.41
N ASN A 14 -5.60 0.65 -2.17
CA ASN A 14 -4.93 0.01 -3.29
C ASN A 14 -3.90 -1.01 -2.83
N ILE A 15 -3.13 -0.72 -1.78
CA ILE A 15 -2.24 -1.71 -1.15
C ILE A 15 -3.05 -2.94 -0.70
N LYS A 16 -4.18 -2.72 -0.01
CA LYS A 16 -5.04 -3.81 0.46
C LYS A 16 -5.66 -4.61 -0.69
N ALA A 17 -6.07 -3.94 -1.77
CA ALA A 17 -6.64 -4.57 -2.95
C ALA A 17 -5.60 -5.44 -3.68
N ALA A 18 -4.43 -4.88 -4.01
CA ALA A 18 -3.33 -5.60 -4.65
C ALA A 18 -2.85 -6.78 -3.80
N ARG A 19 -2.70 -6.58 -2.48
CA ARG A 19 -2.30 -7.64 -1.55
C ARG A 19 -3.27 -8.82 -1.60
N LYS A 20 -4.58 -8.53 -1.58
CA LYS A 20 -5.62 -9.56 -1.69
C LYS A 20 -5.65 -10.23 -3.07
N ARG A 21 -5.40 -9.49 -4.15
CA ARG A 21 -5.29 -10.05 -5.52
C ARG A 21 -4.16 -11.08 -5.62
N LEU A 22 -3.05 -10.86 -4.92
CA LEU A 22 -1.93 -11.80 -4.83
C LEU A 22 -2.09 -12.86 -3.72
N ASN A 23 -3.24 -12.90 -3.05
CA ASN A 23 -3.54 -13.80 -1.93
C ASN A 23 -2.52 -13.73 -0.77
N LEU A 24 -1.99 -12.55 -0.50
CA LEU A 24 -1.00 -12.32 0.57
C LEU A 24 -1.66 -11.90 1.87
N SER A 25 -1.17 -12.41 2.99
CA SER A 25 -1.36 -11.85 4.32
C SER A 25 -0.56 -10.56 4.51
N GLN A 26 -0.86 -9.81 5.57
CA GLN A 26 -0.06 -8.63 5.92
C GLN A 26 1.39 -8.99 6.26
N GLU A 27 1.62 -10.17 6.86
CA GLU A 27 2.96 -10.67 7.20
C GLU A 27 3.76 -10.98 5.94
N GLU A 28 3.14 -11.64 4.95
CA GLU A 28 3.82 -11.94 3.68
C GLU A 28 4.14 -10.68 2.89
N LEU A 29 3.23 -9.69 2.85
CA LEU A 29 3.54 -8.40 2.24
C LEU A 29 4.68 -7.68 2.96
N ALA A 30 4.67 -7.69 4.29
CA ALA A 30 5.70 -7.09 5.12
C ALA A 30 7.08 -7.70 4.83
N ALA A 31 7.14 -9.03 4.76
CA ALA A 31 8.35 -9.76 4.40
C ALA A 31 8.84 -9.42 2.98
N ARG A 32 7.95 -9.42 1.98
CA ARG A 32 8.30 -9.08 0.58
C ARG A 32 8.79 -7.64 0.42
N ALA A 33 8.20 -6.69 1.15
CA ALA A 33 8.59 -5.28 1.08
C ALA A 33 9.73 -4.91 2.05
N GLU A 34 10.25 -5.88 2.82
CA GLU A 34 11.26 -5.68 3.87
C GLU A 34 10.87 -4.55 4.84
N ILE A 35 9.67 -4.65 5.40
CA ILE A 35 9.13 -3.71 6.39
C ILE A 35 8.44 -4.44 7.53
N ASP A 36 8.18 -3.74 8.63
CA ASP A 36 7.46 -4.30 9.78
C ASP A 36 5.97 -4.51 9.47
N ARG A 37 5.42 -5.68 9.85
CA ARG A 37 3.98 -6.01 9.65
C ARG A 37 3.04 -4.99 10.31
N THR A 38 3.38 -4.47 11.48
CA THR A 38 2.58 -3.42 12.14
C THR A 38 2.58 -2.12 11.34
N TYR A 39 3.62 -1.86 10.55
CA TYR A 39 3.67 -0.74 9.61
C TYR A 39 2.71 -0.97 8.43
N VAL A 40 2.69 -2.17 7.84
CA VAL A 40 1.69 -2.57 6.83
C VAL A 40 0.26 -2.38 7.37
N SER A 41 -0.02 -2.92 8.55
CA SER A 41 -1.32 -2.77 9.22
C SER A 41 -1.67 -1.30 9.48
N GLY A 42 -0.68 -0.50 9.90
CA GLY A 42 -0.85 0.93 10.12
C GLY A 42 -1.19 1.71 8.85
N ILE A 43 -0.62 1.34 7.71
CA ILE A 43 -0.91 1.94 6.41
C ILE A 43 -2.31 1.56 5.93
N GLU A 44 -2.68 0.27 5.98
CA GLU A 44 -4.02 -0.18 5.58
C GLU A 44 -5.16 0.43 6.43
N ARG A 45 -4.85 0.85 7.67
CA ARG A 45 -5.76 1.58 8.57
C ARG A 45 -5.60 3.09 8.54
N GLN A 46 -4.77 3.64 7.65
CA GLN A 46 -4.54 5.08 7.47
C GLN A 46 -3.95 5.81 8.69
N VAL A 47 -3.36 5.10 9.65
CA VAL A 47 -2.73 5.67 10.86
C VAL A 47 -1.21 5.85 10.73
N ARG A 48 -0.65 5.51 9.57
CA ARG A 48 0.75 5.75 9.19
C ARG A 48 0.81 6.52 7.89
N ASN A 49 1.83 7.38 7.77
CA ASN A 49 2.16 8.10 6.56
C ASN A 49 3.50 7.58 6.03
N PRO A 50 3.51 6.68 5.03
CA PRO A 50 4.76 6.14 4.49
C PRO A 50 5.53 7.19 3.69
N THR A 51 6.85 7.06 3.68
CA THR A 51 7.70 7.82 2.75
C THR A 51 7.49 7.31 1.32
N ILE A 52 7.84 8.11 0.33
CA ILE A 52 7.73 7.70 -1.08
C ILE A 52 8.55 6.44 -1.40
N THR A 53 9.70 6.25 -0.75
CA THR A 53 10.53 5.05 -0.89
C THR A 53 9.82 3.81 -0.38
N VAL A 54 9.06 3.91 0.71
CA VAL A 54 8.23 2.79 1.19
C VAL A 54 7.10 2.49 0.20
N VAL A 55 6.48 3.51 -0.40
CA VAL A 55 5.47 3.29 -1.44
C VAL A 55 6.05 2.54 -2.65
N ALA A 56 7.30 2.85 -3.04
CA ALA A 56 8.00 2.12 -4.09
C ALA A 56 8.25 0.64 -3.72
N LYS A 57 8.70 0.37 -2.48
CA LYS A 57 8.85 -1.01 -1.97
C LYS A 57 7.53 -1.79 -2.02
N PHE A 58 6.42 -1.16 -1.64
CA PHE A 58 5.10 -1.79 -1.76
C PHE A 58 4.72 -2.07 -3.21
N ALA A 59 4.97 -1.14 -4.14
CA ALA A 59 4.64 -1.33 -5.54
C ALA A 59 5.39 -2.54 -6.11
N GLU A 60 6.68 -2.67 -5.82
CA GLU A 60 7.50 -3.83 -6.22
C GLU A 60 6.99 -5.13 -5.59
N ALA A 61 6.77 -5.16 -4.27
CA ALA A 61 6.27 -6.34 -3.56
C ALA A 61 4.87 -6.80 -3.99
N LEU A 62 4.08 -5.88 -4.56
CA LEU A 62 2.69 -6.08 -5.01
C LEU A 62 2.56 -6.23 -6.52
N GLU A 63 3.68 -6.33 -7.25
CA GLU A 63 3.69 -6.51 -8.71
C GLU A 63 2.85 -5.44 -9.42
N THR A 64 3.04 -4.17 -9.03
CA THR A 64 2.29 -3.01 -9.53
C THR A 64 3.19 -1.75 -9.57
N THR A 65 2.62 -0.59 -9.89
CA THR A 65 3.35 0.68 -9.95
C THR A 65 2.96 1.61 -8.82
N THR A 66 3.83 2.58 -8.48
CA THR A 66 3.50 3.63 -7.52
C THR A 66 2.32 4.50 -7.97
N ALA A 67 2.13 4.66 -9.29
CA ALA A 67 0.99 5.36 -9.86
C ALA A 67 -0.33 4.62 -9.57
N ASP A 68 -0.36 3.29 -9.77
CA ASP A 68 -1.54 2.48 -9.44
C ASP A 68 -1.86 2.56 -7.95
N LEU A 69 -0.85 2.59 -7.08
CA LEU A 69 -1.05 2.73 -5.64
C LEU A 69 -1.55 4.13 -5.21
N LEU A 70 -1.42 5.16 -6.06
CA LEU A 70 -1.74 6.55 -5.73
C LEU A 70 -2.89 7.16 -6.56
N THR A 71 -3.54 6.36 -7.41
CA THR A 71 -4.68 6.77 -8.24
C THR A 71 -5.94 5.95 -7.96
N ASP A 72 -7.05 6.26 -8.63
CA ASP A 72 -8.32 5.52 -8.48
C ASP A 72 -8.33 4.16 -9.21
N TRP A 73 -7.23 3.42 -9.12
CA TRP A 73 -7.12 2.07 -9.64
C TRP A 73 -8.08 1.09 -8.90
N PRO A 74 -8.83 0.24 -9.62
CA PRO A 74 -9.78 -0.71 -9.01
C PRO A 74 -9.15 -2.03 -8.54
N GLY A 75 -7.89 -2.31 -8.88
CA GLY A 75 -7.18 -3.55 -8.56
C GLY A 75 -6.73 -4.35 -9.78
#